data_AF-A0A7X9DMJ4-F1
#
_entry.id   AF-A0A7X9DMJ4-F1
#
_cell.length_a   1.000
_cell.length_b   1.000
_cell.length_c   1.000
_cell.angle_alpha   90.00
_cell.angle_beta   90.00
_cell.angle_gamma   90.00
#
_symmetry.space_group_name_H-M   'P 1'
#
loop_
_entity.id
_entity.type
_entity.pdbx_description
1 polymer ?
#
loop_
_entity_poly.entity_id
_entity_poly.type
_entity_poly.pdbx_seq_one_letter_code
_entity_poly.pdbx_strand_id
1 'polypeptide(L)' 'KGVSAKTNDFTPDGEEVTIDYHRMLQIVKDAGYRNWIGIEYEGSRLSEEEGILATKKLLEKYGNMLS' A
#
# COMPACT_ATOMS: atom_id res chain seq x y z
N LYS A 1 9.67 -10.56 11.02
CA LYS A 1 9.96 -9.36 10.21
C LYS A 1 8.67 -8.94 9.52
N GLY A 2 8.21 -7.71 9.71
CA GLY A 2 6.98 -7.16 9.12
C GLY A 2 7.32 -6.05 8.13
N VAL A 3 6.46 -5.85 7.12
CA VAL A 3 6.48 -4.64 6.28
C VAL A 3 5.23 -3.84 6.62
N SER A 4 5.36 -2.54 6.86
CA SER A 4 4.22 -1.63 7.03
C SER A 4 3.98 -0.87 5.74
N ALA A 5 2.73 -0.87 5.28
CA ALA A 5 2.24 -0.10 4.14
C ALA A 5 1.59 1.18 4.66
N LYS A 6 2.42 2.21 4.86
CA LYS A 6 2.00 3.54 5.28
C LYS A 6 1.36 4.32 4.13
N THR A 7 0.18 4.88 4.36
CA THR A 7 -0.54 5.74 3.40
C THR A 7 -1.08 6.99 4.06
N ASN A 8 -1.12 8.11 3.31
CA ASN A 8 -1.70 9.37 3.79
C ASN A 8 -2.82 9.84 2.89
N ASP A 9 -2.61 9.85 1.57
CA ASP A 9 -3.60 10.37 0.64
C ASP A 9 -3.57 9.60 -0.66
N PHE A 10 -4.72 9.60 -1.34
CA PHE A 10 -4.91 8.87 -2.59
C PHE A 10 -5.25 9.83 -3.75
N THR A 11 -4.78 9.53 -4.95
CA THR A 11 -5.27 10.17 -6.16
C THR A 11 -6.68 9.66 -6.50
N PRO A 12 -7.42 10.31 -7.40
CA PRO A 12 -8.70 9.78 -7.89
C PRO A 12 -8.61 8.37 -8.48
N ASP A 13 -7.44 7.99 -9.01
CA ASP A 13 -7.17 6.66 -9.57
C ASP A 13 -6.80 5.60 -8.51
N GLY A 14 -6.79 6.00 -7.23
CA GLY A 14 -6.51 5.13 -6.09
C GLY A 14 -5.02 4.91 -5.79
N GLU A 15 -4.13 5.68 -6.41
CA GLU A 15 -2.68 5.66 -6.10
C GLU A 15 -2.36 6.47 -4.85
N GLU A 16 -1.38 6.04 -4.06
CA GLU A 16 -0.85 6.89 -2.99
C GLU A 16 -0.13 8.11 -3.61
N VAL A 17 -0.34 9.30 -3.04
CA VAL A 17 0.13 10.57 -3.64
C VAL A 17 1.65 10.78 -3.52
N THR A 18 2.26 10.25 -2.46
CA THR A 18 3.64 10.52 -2.04
C THR A 18 4.58 9.32 -2.19
N ILE A 19 4.03 8.10 -2.15
CA ILE A 19 4.77 6.84 -2.17
C ILE A 19 4.42 6.07 -3.43
N ASP A 20 5.42 5.79 -4.26
CA ASP A 20 5.29 4.90 -5.41
C ASP A 20 5.20 3.44 -4.93
N TYR A 21 3.97 2.96 -4.75
CA TYR A 21 3.70 1.61 -4.24
C TYR A 21 4.15 0.49 -5.18
N HIS A 22 4.13 0.73 -6.49
CA HIS A 22 4.65 -0.25 -7.45
C HIS A 22 6.14 -0.49 -7.19
N ARG A 23 6.92 0.60 -7.13
CA ARG A 23 8.35 0.52 -6.85
C ARG A 23 8.64 -0.05 -5.47
N MET A 24 7.88 0.35 -4.43
CA MET A 24 8.10 -0.14 -3.07
C MET A 24 7.84 -1.65 -2.97
N LEU A 25 6.75 -2.15 -3.54
CA LEU A 25 6.44 -3.57 -3.50
C LEU A 25 7.41 -4.42 -4.35
N GLN A 26 7.94 -3.87 -5.45
CA GLN A 26 9.01 -4.52 -6.20
C GLN A 26 10.27 -4.72 -5.35
N ILE A 27 10.71 -3.68 -4.62
CA ILE A 27 11.86 -3.76 -3.70
C ILE A 27 11.62 -4.82 -2.62
N VAL A 28 10.43 -4.85 -2.03
CA VAL A 28 10.05 -5.85 -1.02
C VAL A 28 10.07 -7.27 -1.60
N LYS A 29 9.57 -7.45 -2.83
CA LYS A 29 9.59 -8.74 -3.54
C LYS A 29 11.02 -9.21 -3.82
N ASP A 30 11.87 -8.32 -4.34
CA ASP A 30 13.26 -8.58 -4.70
C ASP A 30 14.13 -8.89 -3.48
N ALA A 31 13.81 -8.29 -2.33
CA ALA A 31 14.41 -8.63 -1.04
C ALA A 31 14.00 -10.03 -0.52
N GLY A 32 13.16 -10.78 -1.26
CA GLY A 32 12.73 -12.13 -0.89
C GLY A 32 11.69 -12.16 0.23
N TYR A 33 11.04 -11.03 0.56
CA TYR A 33 9.99 -11.00 1.57
C TYR A 33 8.72 -11.66 1.05
N ARG A 34 8.12 -12.55 1.85
CA ARG A 34 6.93 -13.36 1.48
C ARG A 34 5.89 -13.46 2.60
N ASN A 35 6.03 -12.64 3.65
CA ASN A 35 5.14 -12.66 4.81
C ASN A 35 4.14 -11.48 4.76
N TRP A 36 3.51 -11.19 5.88
CA TRP A 36 2.44 -10.21 6.03
C TRP A 36 2.89 -8.76 5.83
N ILE A 37 2.07 -8.00 5.09
CA ILE A 37 2.15 -6.55 5.00
C ILE A 37 1.03 -5.97 5.86
N GLY A 38 1.36 -5.17 6.87
CA GLY A 38 0.41 -4.46 7.70
C GLY A 38 -0.04 -3.17 7.03
N ILE A 39 -1.33 -2.84 7.13
CA ILE A 39 -1.89 -1.58 6.63
C ILE A 39 -1.78 -0.54 7.74
N GLU A 40 -1.30 0.66 7.40
CA GLU A 40 -1.17 1.77 8.34
C GLU A 40 -1.59 3.07 7.63
N TYR A 41 -2.85 3.43 7.75
CA TYR A 41 -3.37 4.68 7.20
C TYR A 41 -3.27 5.79 8.24
N GLU A 42 -2.56 6.87 7.89
CA GLU A 42 -2.32 8.04 8.75
C GLU A 42 -2.90 9.34 8.13
N GLY A 43 -3.75 9.19 7.11
CA GLY A 43 -4.36 10.30 6.39
C GLY A 43 -5.53 10.95 7.13
N SER A 44 -5.82 12.20 6.77
CA SER A 44 -6.90 13.00 7.37
C SER A 44 -8.12 13.23 6.46
N ARG A 45 -8.05 12.80 5.18
CA ARG A 45 -9.10 13.12 4.18
C ARG A 45 -10.17 12.05 4.08
N LEU A 46 -9.79 10.78 4.13
CA LEU A 46 -10.71 9.64 4.25
C LEU A 46 -10.90 9.29 5.73
N SER A 47 -12.03 8.66 6.07
CA SER A 47 -12.16 7.98 7.37
C SER A 47 -11.13 6.86 7.51
N GLU A 48 -10.88 6.40 8.74
CA GLU A 48 -9.94 5.31 9.01
C GLU A 48 -10.30 4.04 8.21
N GLU A 49 -11.58 3.66 8.20
CA GLU A 49 -12.07 2.50 7.45
C GLU A 49 -11.83 2.66 5.94
N GLU A 50 -12.19 3.81 5.37
CA GLU A 50 -12.00 4.10 3.96
C GLU A 50 -10.52 4.11 3.57
N GLY A 51 -9.65 4.67 4.40
CA GLY A 51 -8.20 4.67 4.20
C GLY A 51 -7.58 3.28 4.27
N ILE A 52 -8.03 2.45 5.21
CA ILE A 52 -7.63 1.03 5.30
C ILE A 52 -8.05 0.28 4.04
N LEU A 53 -9.30 0.45 3.59
CA LEU A 53 -9.82 -0.20 2.39
C LEU A 53 -9.11 0.29 1.11
N ALA A 54 -8.79 1.58 1.02
CA ALA A 54 -8.02 2.14 -0.09
C ALA A 54 -6.61 1.56 -0.13
N THR A 55 -5.93 1.47 1.01
CA THR A 55 -4.61 0.86 1.12
C THR A 55 -4.63 -0.62 0.73
N LYS A 56 -5.65 -1.36 1.17
CA LYS A 56 -5.85 -2.77 0.78
C LYS A 56 -5.97 -2.93 -0.73
N LYS A 57 -6.80 -2.10 -1.38
CA LYS A 57 -6.97 -2.12 -2.84
C LYS A 57 -5.66 -1.81 -3.58
N LEU A 58 -4.90 -0.84 -3.09
CA LEU A 58 -3.59 -0.48 -3.66
C LEU A 58 -2.58 -1.64 -3.56
N LEU A 59 -2.52 -2.30 -2.40
CA LEU A 59 -1.70 -3.49 -2.17
C LEU A 59 -2.13 -4.65 -3.06
N GLU A 60 -3.43 -4.91 -3.20
CA GLU A 60 -3.96 -5.98 -4.07
C GLU A 60 -3.66 -5.70 -5.55
N LYS A 61 -3.81 -4.45 -6.00
CA LYS A 61 -3.51 -4.02 -7.38
C LYS A 61 -2.07 -4.37 -7.78
N TYR A 62 -1.11 -3.91 -7.00
CA TYR A 62 0.30 -4.11 -7.32
C TYR A 62 0.81 -5.50 -6.90
N GLY A 63 0.28 -6.08 -5.83
CA GLY A 63 0.57 -7.46 -5.46
C GLY A 63 0.21 -8.44 -6.58
N ASN A 64 -0.97 -8.28 -7.19
CA ASN A 64 -1.40 -9.09 -8.33
C ASN A 64 -0.56 -8.83 -9.59
N MET A 65 -0.18 -7.59 -9.85
CA MET A 65 0.70 -7.23 -10.98
C MET A 65 2.11 -7.84 -10.84
N LEU A 66 2.61 -7.87 -9.60
CA LEU A 66 3.93 -8.40 -9.25
C LEU A 66 3.89 -9.88 -8.87
N SER A 67 2.81 -10.62 -9.11
CA SER A 67 2.74 -12.05 -8.80
C SER A 67 3.62 -12.85 -9.75
#